data_AF-A0A0D0DAH9-F1
#
_entry.id   AF-A0A0D0DAH9-F1
#
_cell.length_a   1.000
_cell.length_b   1.000
_cell.length_c   1.000
_cell.angle_alpha   90.00
_cell.angle_beta   90.00
_cell.angle_gamma   90.00
#
_symmetry.space_group_name_H-M   'P 1'
#
loop_
_entity.id
_entity.type
_entity.pdbx_description
1 polymer ?
#
loop_
_entity_poly.entity_id
_entity_poly.type
_entity_poly.pdbx_seq_one_letter_code
_entity_poly.pdbx_strand_id
1 'polypeptide(L)' 'RSCREKWKRTRATFYIVDKLAHTSGPAYSEALGANIGIENHSVWDDYMKKNKDAGLFWNKGWPLYKKMKSIMPSNARGAN' A
#
# COMPACT_ATOMS: atom_id res chain seq x y z
N ARG A 1 5.54 -17.73 18.26
CA ARG A 1 5.16 -16.28 18.29
C ARG A 1 5.55 -15.48 17.01
N SER A 2 6.14 -16.10 15.98
CA SER A 2 6.67 -15.38 14.79
C SER A 2 5.61 -15.02 13.74
N CYS A 3 4.61 -15.88 13.49
CA CYS A 3 3.61 -15.64 12.43
C CYS A 3 2.70 -14.42 12.68
N ARG A 4 2.31 -14.15 13.93
CA ARG A 4 1.36 -13.07 14.26
C ARG A 4 1.96 -11.69 14.02
N GLU A 5 3.20 -11.49 14.43
CA GLU A 5 3.91 -10.22 14.24
C GLU A 5 4.28 -10.01 12.78
N LYS A 6 4.67 -11.08 12.07
CA LYS A 6 4.89 -11.03 10.62
C LYS A 6 3.59 -10.66 9.89
N TRP A 7 2.47 -11.25 10.26
CA TRP A 7 1.15 -10.93 9.69
C TRP A 7 0.73 -9.48 9.94
N LYS A 8 0.95 -8.94 11.14
CA LYS A 8 0.67 -7.52 11.46
C LYS A 8 1.47 -6.58 10.55
N ARG A 9 2.77 -6.82 10.38
CA ARG A 9 3.63 -6.01 9.50
C ARG A 9 3.17 -6.07 8.05
N THR A 10 2.91 -7.28 7.55
CA THR A 10 2.40 -7.48 6.18
C THR A 10 1.06 -6.74 5.98
N ARG A 11 0.15 -6.80 6.96
CA ARG A 11 -1.12 -6.04 6.93
C ARG A 11 -0.91 -4.53 6.91
N ALA A 12 -0.01 -4.01 7.74
CA ALA A 12 0.31 -2.59 7.74
C ALA A 12 0.81 -2.14 6.35
N THR A 13 1.73 -2.90 5.75
CA THR A 13 2.19 -2.68 4.37
C THR A 13 1.03 -2.69 3.37
N PHE A 14 0.11 -3.66 3.49
CA PHE A 14 -1.06 -3.72 2.61
C PHE A 14 -1.91 -2.46 2.67
N TYR A 15 -2.24 -1.97 3.87
CA TYR A 15 -3.06 -0.77 3.99
C TYR A 15 -2.37 0.48 3.43
N ILE A 16 -1.04 0.57 3.54
CA ILE A 16 -0.27 1.67 2.94
C ILE A 16 -0.38 1.63 1.42
N VAL A 17 -0.20 0.44 0.83
CA VAL A 17 -0.28 0.25 -0.64
C VAL A 17 -1.72 0.37 -1.14
N ASP A 18 -2.70 -0.11 -0.39
CA ASP A 18 -4.11 -0.05 -0.75
C ASP A 18 -4.65 1.39 -0.70
N LYS A 19 -4.28 2.15 0.34
CA LYS A 19 -4.56 3.60 0.38
C LYS A 19 -3.91 4.32 -0.77
N LEU A 20 -2.66 3.98 -1.10
CA LEU A 20 -1.94 4.56 -2.23
C LEU A 20 -2.64 4.25 -3.56
N ALA A 21 -3.08 3.00 -3.78
CA ALA A 21 -3.82 2.58 -4.96
C ALA A 21 -5.22 3.24 -5.07
N HIS A 22 -5.85 3.59 -3.95
CA HIS A 22 -7.11 4.34 -3.90
C HIS A 22 -6.92 5.87 -3.86
N THR A 23 -5.70 6.38 -3.68
CA THR A 23 -5.43 7.81 -3.70
C THR A 23 -5.47 8.27 -5.16
N SER A 24 -6.26 9.31 -5.45
CA SER A 24 -6.34 9.90 -6.79
C SER A 24 -4.96 10.38 -7.23
N GLY A 25 -4.38 9.75 -8.26
CA GLY A 25 -3.07 10.08 -8.80
C GLY A 25 -2.31 8.85 -9.32
N PRO A 26 -1.50 8.18 -8.49
CA PRO A 26 -0.65 7.07 -8.94
C PRO A 26 -1.41 5.76 -9.16
N ALA A 27 -1.34 5.22 -10.38
CA ALA A 27 -1.72 3.84 -10.65
C ALA A 27 -0.65 2.89 -10.06
N TYR A 28 -0.84 2.48 -8.81
CA TYR A 28 0.06 1.53 -8.16
C TYR A 28 0.16 0.23 -8.99
N SER A 29 1.37 -0.10 -9.41
CA SER A 29 1.69 -1.28 -10.22
C SER A 29 2.55 -2.25 -9.42
N GLU A 30 2.26 -3.55 -9.49
CA GLU A 30 3.02 -4.56 -8.73
C GLU A 30 4.50 -4.67 -9.15
N ALA A 31 4.83 -4.25 -10.38
CA ALA A 31 6.18 -4.25 -10.92
C ALA A 31 6.94 -2.95 -10.60
N LEU A 32 6.28 -1.80 -10.74
CA LEU A 32 6.91 -0.47 -10.63
C LEU A 32 6.65 0.23 -9.29
N GLY A 33 5.79 -0.35 -8.44
CA GLY A 33 5.36 0.23 -7.17
C GLY A 33 4.38 1.38 -7.39
N ALA A 34 4.55 2.45 -6.61
CA ALA A 34 3.74 3.65 -6.73
C ALA A 34 3.89 4.34 -8.09
N ASN A 35 4.97 4.06 -8.83
CA ASN A 35 5.30 4.69 -10.11
C ASN A 35 5.07 6.21 -10.06
N ILE A 36 5.47 6.83 -8.95
CA ILE A 36 5.25 8.26 -8.69
C ILE A 36 6.12 9.04 -9.66
N GLY A 37 5.51 9.51 -10.74
CA GLY A 37 6.09 10.50 -11.64
C GLY A 37 6.27 11.84 -10.93
N ILE A 38 7.02 12.74 -11.57
CA ILE A 38 7.31 14.11 -11.06
C ILE A 38 6.01 14.86 -10.71
N GLU A 39 4.94 14.62 -11.47
CA GLU A 39 3.60 15.18 -11.26
C GLU A 39 2.97 14.78 -9.91
N ASN A 40 3.27 13.58 -9.40
CA ASN A 40 2.70 13.04 -8.16
C ASN A 40 3.67 13.17 -6.96
N HIS A 41 4.82 13.81 -7.15
CA HIS A 41 5.85 13.96 -6.13
C HIS A 41 5.37 14.78 -4.93
N SER A 42 4.52 15.79 -5.16
CA SER A 42 3.94 16.62 -4.09
C SER A 42 2.96 15.82 -3.23
N VAL A 43 2.13 14.97 -3.85
CA VAL A 43 1.21 14.07 -3.15
C VAL A 43 1.99 13.04 -2.34
N TRP A 44 3.11 12.54 -2.90
CA TRP A 44 4.00 11.61 -2.22
C TRP A 44 4.71 12.23 -1.01
N ASP A 45 5.17 13.48 -1.10
CA ASP A 45 5.81 14.19 0.01
C ASP A 45 4.84 14.36 1.20
N ASP A 46 3.58 14.76 0.93
CA ASP A 46 2.53 14.83 1.97
C ASP A 46 2.22 13.44 2.54
N TYR A 47 2.22 12.41 1.71
CA TYR A 47 1.99 11.04 2.15
C TYR A 47 3.12 10.51 3.02
N MET A 48 4.39 10.79 2.69
CA MET A 48 5.57 10.41 3.48
C MET A 48 5.61 11.12 4.83
N LYS A 49 5.15 12.39 4.91
CA LYS A 49 4.99 13.10 6.19
C LYS A 49 4.08 12.35 7.16
N LYS A 50 3.01 11.73 6.63
CA LYS A 50 2.04 10.94 7.42
C LYS A 50 2.42 9.47 7.58
N ASN A 51 3.14 8.90 6.62
CA ASN A 51 3.49 7.48 6.56
C ASN A 51 4.97 7.31 6.21
N LYS A 52 5.86 7.47 7.21
CA LYS A 52 7.32 7.39 7.00
C LYS A 52 7.76 6.04 6.41
N ASP A 53 7.07 4.96 6.73
CA ASP A 53 7.32 3.61 6.21
C ASP A 53 6.92 3.42 4.73
N ALA A 54 6.17 4.35 4.15
CA ALA A 54 5.74 4.28 2.75
C ALA A 54 6.88 4.54 1.76
N GLY A 55 7.96 5.20 2.20
CA GLY A 55 9.12 5.53 1.36
C GLY A 55 9.75 4.31 0.67
N LEU A 56 9.63 3.12 1.29
CA LEU A 56 10.13 1.87 0.73
C LEU A 56 9.40 1.41 -0.55
N PHE A 57 8.20 1.93 -0.81
CA PHE A 57 7.32 1.48 -1.91
C PHE A 57 7.22 2.50 -3.06
N TRP A 58 8.05 3.54 -3.04
CA TRP A 58 8.07 4.60 -4.07
C TRP A 58 8.28 4.02 -5.48
N ASN A 59 9.41 3.36 -5.71
CA ASN A 59 9.75 2.69 -6.97
C ASN A 59 9.94 1.18 -6.80
N LYS A 60 9.44 0.65 -5.67
CA LYS A 60 9.53 -0.77 -5.35
C LYS A 60 8.15 -1.37 -5.33
N GLY A 61 7.86 -2.15 -6.36
CA GLY A 61 6.70 -2.99 -6.41
C GLY A 61 6.64 -3.95 -5.22
N TRP A 62 5.45 -4.14 -4.68
CA TRP A 62 5.17 -5.19 -3.72
C TRP A 62 4.35 -6.31 -4.40
N PRO A 63 4.99 -7.38 -4.88
CA PRO A 63 4.33 -8.46 -5.63
C PRO A 63 3.39 -9.31 -4.77
N LEU A 64 3.39 -9.07 -3.46
CA LEU A 64 2.43 -9.69 -2.55
C LEU A 64 1.10 -8.92 -2.54
N TYR A 65 0.99 -7.72 -3.11
CA TYR A 65 -0.22 -6.91 -3.03
C TYR A 65 -1.46 -7.64 -3.56
N LYS A 66 -1.41 -8.24 -4.76
CA LYS A 66 -2.56 -8.98 -5.32
C LYS A 66 -2.91 -10.23 -4.51
N LYS A 67 -1.90 -10.97 -4.04
CA LYS A 67 -2.11 -12.14 -3.16
C LYS A 67 -2.73 -11.72 -1.83
N MET A 68 -2.25 -10.63 -1.27
CA MET A 68 -2.72 -10.07 -0.01
C MET A 68 -4.15 -9.51 -0.16
N LYS A 69 -4.50 -8.90 -1.29
CA LYS A 69 -5.86 -8.41 -1.58
C LYS A 69 -6.90 -9.53 -1.58
N SER A 70 -6.51 -10.74 -1.98
CA SER A 70 -7.37 -11.94 -1.91
C SER A 70 -7.57 -12.48 -0.48
N ILE A 71 -6.58 -12.31 0.40
CA ILE A 71 -6.61 -12.82 1.78
C ILE A 71 -7.10 -11.75 2.77
N MET A 72 -6.95 -10.47 2.42
CA MET A 72 -7.52 -9.40 3.20
C MET A 72 -9.03 -9.53 3.18
N PRO A 73 -9.70 -9.31 4.33
CA PRO A 73 -11.12 -9.10 4.29
C PRO A 73 -11.32 -7.87 3.39
N SER A 74 -11.81 -8.11 2.18
CA SER A 74 -12.46 -7.05 1.41
C SER A 74 -13.49 -6.44 2.35
N ASN A 75 -13.67 -5.13 2.31
CA ASN A 75 -14.67 -4.45 3.12
C ASN A 75 -16.09 -4.84 2.65
N ALA A 76 -16.44 -6.13 2.69
CA ALA A 76 -17.78 -6.60 2.96
C ALA A 76 -18.12 -6.06 4.35
N ARG A 77 -18.48 -4.78 4.35
CA ARG A 77 -19.20 -4.10 5.41
C ARG A 77 -20.40 -5.01 5.64
N GLY A 78 -20.33 -5.83 6.68
CA GLY A 78 -21.46 -6.64 7.10
C GLY A 78 -22.63 -5.68 7.25
N ALA A 79 -23.60 -5.80 6.37
CA ALA A 79 -24.90 -5.21 6.55
C ALA A 79 -25.51 -5.95 7.74
N ASN A 80 -25.61 -5.27 8.87
CA ASN A 80 -26.43 -5.69 10.00
C ASN A 80 -27.22 -4.49 10.48
#